data_AF-A0A6M4FQK3-F1
#
_entry.id   AF-A0A6M4FQK3-F1
#
_cell.length_a   1.000
_cell.length_b   1.000
_cell.length_c   1.000
_cell.angle_alpha   90.00
_cell.angle_beta   90.00
_cell.angle_gamma   90.00
#
_symmetry.space_group_name_H-M   'P 1'
#
loop_
_entity.id
_entity.type
_entity.pdbx_description
1 polymer ?
#
loop_
_entity_poly.entity_id
_entity_poly.type
_entity_poly.pdbx_seq_one_letter_code
_entity_poly.pdbx_strand_id
1 'polypeptide(L)'
;MARDRLFPSLLGSQRRFRLKLLLVTLLVLATLASAMAVITSSHLTRVQYARLQQLEREQNQLQTEWGQLLLEESAWSSPARIERLAIERLEMRVPDVNEVEVIRP
;
A
#
# COMPACT_ATOMS: atom_id res chain seq x y z
N MET A 1 -69.93 19.26 -50.35
CA MET A 1 -68.93 20.32 -50.27
C MET A 1 -68.33 20.31 -48.86
N ALA A 2 -67.08 19.85 -48.76
CA ALA A 2 -66.09 20.04 -47.70
C ALA A 2 -66.48 19.94 -46.22
N ARG A 3 -65.99 18.90 -45.50
CA ARG A 3 -65.49 19.04 -44.11
C ARG A 3 -64.66 17.87 -43.51
N ASP A 4 -63.89 17.13 -44.31
CA ASP A 4 -63.03 16.04 -43.79
C ASP A 4 -61.55 16.43 -43.65
N ARG A 5 -61.24 17.45 -42.84
CA ARG A 5 -59.85 17.76 -42.45
C ARG A 5 -59.75 18.26 -41.03
N LEU A 6 -59.94 17.38 -40.06
CA LEU A 6 -59.43 17.56 -38.70
C LEU A 6 -58.82 16.22 -38.25
N PHE A 7 -57.67 16.30 -37.57
CA PHE A 7 -56.90 15.21 -36.93
C PHE A 7 -55.80 14.47 -37.75
N PRO A 8 -54.60 15.08 -37.89
CA PRO A 8 -53.39 14.27 -38.03
C PRO A 8 -52.21 14.70 -37.11
N SER A 9 -52.43 15.22 -35.90
CA SER A 9 -51.33 15.65 -35.00
C SER A 9 -51.10 14.77 -33.75
N LEU A 10 -51.93 13.75 -33.48
CA LEU A 10 -51.85 12.97 -32.23
C LEU A 10 -50.82 11.81 -32.26
N LEU A 11 -50.36 11.38 -33.43
CA LEU A 11 -49.44 10.23 -33.54
C LEU A 11 -47.97 10.55 -33.17
N GLY A 12 -47.53 11.79 -33.35
CA GLY A 12 -46.14 12.20 -33.04
C GLY A 12 -45.83 12.26 -31.54
N SER A 13 -46.84 12.53 -30.71
CA SER A 13 -46.72 12.64 -29.25
C SER A 13 -46.40 11.28 -28.60
N GLN A 14 -47.08 10.22 -29.04
CA GLN A 14 -46.91 8.86 -28.50
C GLN A 14 -45.48 8.32 -28.67
N ARG A 15 -44.86 8.56 -29.84
CA ARG A 15 -43.48 8.11 -30.12
C ARG A 15 -42.44 8.85 -29.29
N ARG A 16 -42.60 10.18 -29.13
CA ARG A 16 -41.69 10.99 -28.30
C ARG A 16 -41.81 10.65 -26.81
N PHE A 17 -43.02 10.32 -26.34
CA PHE A 17 -43.24 9.90 -24.95
C PHE A 17 -42.53 8.57 -24.65
N ARG A 18 -42.66 7.55 -25.52
CA ARG A 18 -41.98 6.26 -25.35
C ARG A 18 -40.45 6.38 -25.32
N LEU A 19 -39.86 7.19 -26.19
CA LEU A 19 -38.41 7.42 -26.21
C LEU A 19 -37.91 8.10 -24.92
N LYS A 20 -38.65 9.11 -24.43
CA LYS A 20 -38.32 9.76 -23.16
C LYS A 20 -38.38 8.76 -22.00
N LEU A 21 -39.39 7.90 -21.97
CA LEU A 21 -39.54 6.88 -20.93
C LEU A 21 -38.37 5.89 -20.95
N LEU A 22 -37.96 5.42 -22.13
CA LEU A 22 -36.79 4.55 -22.28
C LEU A 22 -35.50 5.23 -21.81
N LEU A 23 -35.28 6.50 -22.17
CA LEU A 23 -34.11 7.26 -21.72
C LEU A 23 -34.08 7.42 -20.20
N VAL A 24 -35.22 7.73 -19.57
CA VAL A 24 -35.31 7.83 -18.10
C VAL A 24 -35.03 6.48 -17.45
N THR A 25 -35.60 5.39 -17.95
CA THR A 25 -35.33 4.05 -17.40
C THR A 25 -33.86 3.67 -17.55
N LEU A 26 -33.25 3.98 -18.69
CA LEU A 26 -31.83 3.71 -18.93
C LEU A 26 -30.96 4.51 -17.95
N LEU A 27 -31.28 5.78 -17.74
CA LEU A 27 -30.55 6.63 -16.80
C LEU A 27 -30.65 6.12 -15.37
N VAL A 28 -31.84 5.70 -14.94
CA VAL A 28 -32.05 5.09 -13.61
C VAL A 28 -31.24 3.81 -13.46
N LEU A 29 -31.23 2.95 -14.48
CA LEU A 29 -30.41 1.73 -14.45
C LEU A 29 -28.91 2.04 -14.42
N ALA A 30 -28.47 3.03 -15.19
CA ALA A 30 -27.07 3.45 -15.21
C ALA A 30 -26.62 4.02 -13.86
N THR A 31 -27.45 4.81 -13.19
CA THR A 31 -27.11 5.38 -11.87
C THR A 31 -27.09 4.30 -10.79
N LEU A 32 -28.03 3.34 -10.82
CA LEU A 32 -28.02 2.18 -9.93
C LEU A 32 -26.78 1.30 -10.14
N ALA A 33 -26.43 1.03 -11.39
CA ALA A 33 -25.22 0.27 -11.73
C ALA A 33 -23.95 1.00 -11.24
N SER A 34 -23.88 2.32 -11.44
CA SER A 34 -22.78 3.15 -10.93
C SER A 34 -22.69 3.09 -9.41
N ALA A 35 -23.81 3.24 -8.70
CA ALA A 35 -23.85 3.15 -7.25
C ALA A 35 -23.34 1.79 -6.75
N MET A 36 -23.80 0.68 -7.35
CA MET A 36 -23.29 -0.66 -7.02
C MET A 36 -21.79 -0.78 -7.29
N ALA A 37 -21.31 -0.32 -8.45
CA ALA A 37 -19.90 -0.37 -8.81
C ALA A 37 -19.00 0.38 -7.81
N VAL A 38 -19.45 1.56 -7.36
CA VAL A 38 -18.74 2.34 -6.34
C VAL A 38 -18.70 1.61 -5.01
N ILE A 39 -19.81 1.02 -4.56
CA ILE A 39 -19.88 0.24 -3.31
C ILE A 39 -18.92 -0.95 -3.38
N THR A 40 -18.95 -1.71 -4.48
CA THR A 40 -18.07 -2.88 -4.64
C THR A 40 -16.61 -2.49 -4.70
N SER A 41 -16.28 -1.40 -5.43
CA SER A 41 -14.92 -0.86 -5.51
C SER A 41 -14.43 -0.48 -4.12
N SER A 42 -15.24 0.24 -3.35
CA SER A 42 -14.90 0.64 -1.99
C SER A 42 -14.69 -0.55 -1.06
N HIS A 43 -15.51 -1.59 -1.16
CA HIS A 43 -15.35 -2.81 -0.37
C HIS A 43 -14.05 -3.54 -0.72
N LEU A 44 -13.78 -3.75 -2.02
CA LEU A 44 -12.56 -4.39 -2.49
C LEU A 44 -11.32 -3.63 -2.04
N THR A 45 -11.33 -2.30 -2.16
CA THR A 45 -10.24 -1.45 -1.68
C THR A 45 -9.98 -1.66 -0.19
N ARG A 46 -11.01 -1.66 0.66
CA ARG A 46 -10.85 -1.90 2.10
C ARG A 46 -10.22 -3.27 2.41
N VAL A 47 -10.67 -4.32 1.71
CA VAL A 47 -10.14 -5.67 1.90
C VAL A 47 -8.67 -5.76 1.48
N GLN A 48 -8.33 -5.19 0.32
CA GLN A 48 -6.96 -5.17 -0.19
C GLN A 48 -6.04 -4.36 0.74
N TYR A 49 -6.50 -3.19 1.21
CA TYR A 49 -5.75 -2.38 2.18
C TYR A 49 -5.54 -3.11 3.50
N ALA A 50 -6.57 -3.80 4.02
CA ALA A 50 -6.42 -4.57 5.25
C ALA A 50 -5.34 -5.66 5.11
N ARG A 51 -5.29 -6.34 3.95
CA ARG A 51 -4.27 -7.34 3.66
C ARG A 51 -2.87 -6.73 3.56
N LEU A 52 -2.74 -5.57 2.88
CA LEU A 52 -1.48 -4.85 2.81
C LEU A 52 -0.98 -4.47 4.22
N GLN A 53 -1.86 -3.88 5.03
CA GLN A 53 -1.54 -3.48 6.40
C GLN A 53 -1.08 -4.67 7.26
N GLN A 54 -1.64 -5.85 7.04
CA GLN A 54 -1.23 -7.06 7.75
C GLN A 54 0.20 -7.46 7.39
N LEU A 55 0.54 -7.46 6.10
CA LEU A 55 1.89 -7.78 5.62
C LEU A 55 2.92 -6.76 6.09
N GLU A 56 2.58 -5.47 6.09
CA GLU A 56 3.46 -4.42 6.61
C GLU A 56 3.70 -4.57 8.12
N ARG A 57 2.68 -4.97 8.89
CA ARG A 57 2.86 -5.27 10.33
C ARG A 57 3.81 -6.44 10.54
N GLU A 58 3.66 -7.50 9.76
CA GLU A 58 4.54 -8.67 9.83
C GLU A 58 5.99 -8.30 9.48
N GLN A 59 6.20 -7.53 8.41
CA GLN A 59 7.52 -7.01 8.06
C GLN A 59 8.12 -6.17 9.20
N ASN A 60 7.36 -5.24 9.77
CA ASN A 60 7.83 -4.39 10.87
C ASN A 60 8.20 -5.21 12.12
N GLN A 61 7.44 -6.26 12.42
CA GLN A 61 7.75 -7.18 13.52
C GLN A 61 9.08 -7.89 13.27
N LEU A 62 9.24 -8.51 12.10
CA LEU A 62 10.49 -9.18 11.71
C LEU A 62 11.69 -8.24 11.71
N GLN A 63 11.51 -6.99 11.25
CA GLN A 63 12.58 -5.99 11.27
C GLN A 63 12.96 -5.57 12.70
N THR A 64 11.99 -5.54 13.61
CA THR A 64 12.24 -5.27 15.02
C THR A 64 13.02 -6.41 15.66
N GLU A 65 12.60 -7.66 15.42
CA GLU A 65 13.30 -8.85 15.89
C GLU A 65 14.73 -8.92 15.33
N TRP A 66 14.90 -8.67 14.04
CA TRP A 66 16.21 -8.58 13.41
C TRP A 66 17.09 -7.51 14.05
N GLY A 67 16.53 -6.33 14.34
CA GLY A 67 17.24 -5.27 15.04
C GLY A 67 17.68 -5.70 16.44
N GLN A 68 16.84 -6.41 17.18
CA GLN A 68 17.19 -6.95 18.49
C GLN A 68 18.32 -7.99 18.38
N LEU A 69 18.21 -8.93 17.44
CA LEU A 69 19.24 -9.94 17.18
C LEU A 69 20.57 -9.31 16.77
N LEU A 70 20.56 -8.24 15.98
CA LEU A 70 21.78 -7.54 15.57
C LEU A 70 22.44 -6.83 16.76
N LEU A 71 21.66 -6.28 17.70
CA LEU A 71 22.18 -5.70 18.93
C LEU A 71 22.74 -6.77 19.86
N GLU A 72 22.08 -7.92 19.96
CA GLU A 72 22.62 -9.11 20.65
C GLU A 72 23.93 -9.54 19.98
N GLU A 73 23.97 -9.74 18.67
CA GLU A 73 25.19 -10.12 17.96
C GLU A 73 26.31 -9.09 18.16
N SER A 74 26.01 -7.80 18.08
CA SER A 74 26.99 -6.73 18.32
C SER A 74 27.53 -6.76 19.76
N ALA A 75 26.70 -7.10 20.74
CA ALA A 75 27.12 -7.26 22.13
C ALA A 75 28.03 -8.49 22.32
N TRP A 76 27.87 -9.55 21.52
CA TRP A 76 28.67 -10.78 21.59
C TRP A 76 29.87 -10.79 20.62
N SER A 77 29.83 -9.96 19.58
CA SER A 77 30.85 -9.75 18.54
C SER A 77 31.73 -8.51 18.81
N SER A 78 31.46 -7.78 19.89
CA SER A 78 32.28 -6.65 20.31
C SER A 78 33.74 -7.13 20.55
N PRO A 79 34.77 -6.35 20.14
CA PRO A 79 36.20 -6.69 20.13
C PRO A 79 36.78 -7.35 21.38
N ALA A 80 36.08 -7.32 22.51
CA ALA A 80 36.43 -7.93 23.79
C ALA A 80 36.87 -9.41 23.68
N ARG A 81 36.31 -10.21 22.76
CA ARG A 81 36.79 -11.60 22.58
C ARG A 81 38.16 -11.66 21.91
N ILE A 82 38.40 -10.82 20.89
CA ILE A 82 39.69 -10.74 20.20
C ILE A 82 40.73 -10.09 21.11
N GLU A 83 40.35 -9.05 21.84
CA GLU A 83 41.18 -8.35 22.81
C GLU A 83 41.55 -9.25 23.99
N ARG A 84 40.61 -10.00 24.58
CA ARG A 84 40.92 -11.01 25.59
C ARG A 84 41.84 -12.09 25.04
N LEU A 85 41.59 -12.60 23.83
CA LEU A 85 42.46 -13.62 23.25
C LEU A 85 43.87 -13.06 22.97
N ALA A 86 43.99 -11.80 22.55
CA ALA A 86 45.28 -11.14 22.33
C ALA A 86 46.04 -10.88 23.64
N ILE A 87 45.34 -10.49 24.71
CA ILE A 87 45.94 -10.32 26.04
C ILE A 87 46.33 -11.68 26.63
N GLU A 88 45.46 -12.70 26.57
CA GLU A 88 45.69 -14.01 27.23
C GLU A 88 46.59 -14.95 26.43
N ARG A 89 46.55 -14.93 25.09
CA ARG A 89 47.34 -15.86 24.24
C ARG A 89 48.59 -15.22 23.63
N LEU A 90 48.59 -13.91 23.42
CA LEU A 90 49.69 -13.19 22.78
C LEU A 90 50.40 -12.22 23.74
N GLU A 91 49.98 -12.15 25.02
CA GLU A 91 50.51 -11.24 26.04
C GLU A 91 50.57 -9.77 25.57
N MET A 92 49.67 -9.38 24.67
CA MET A 92 49.66 -8.03 24.12
C MET A 92 49.21 -7.03 25.19
N ARG A 93 50.01 -5.99 25.39
CA ARG A 93 49.69 -4.80 26.21
C ARG A 93 49.59 -3.57 25.32
N VAL A 94 48.77 -2.60 25.72
CA VAL A 94 48.72 -1.30 25.04
C VAL A 94 50.04 -0.55 25.31
N PRO A 95 50.80 -0.16 24.27
CA PRO A 95 52.07 0.54 24.43
C PRO A 95 51.86 1.96 24.97
N ASP A 96 52.82 2.43 25.77
CA ASP A 96 52.80 3.78 26.35
C ASP A 96 53.15 4.84 25.28
N VAL A 97 52.81 6.11 25.51
CA VAL A 97 53.01 7.21 24.52
C VAL A 97 54.48 7.34 24.10
N ASN A 98 55.40 6.91 24.95
CA ASN A 98 56.84 6.92 24.70
C ASN A 98 57.35 5.75 23.83
N GLU A 99 56.52 4.76 23.52
CA GLU A 99 56.87 3.57 22.72
C GLU A 99 56.34 3.63 21.27
N VAL A 100 55.71 4.75 20.87
CA VAL A 100 55.12 4.93 19.54
C VAL A 100 56.08 5.65 18.60
N GLU A 101 56.62 4.94 17.61
CA GLU A 101 57.46 5.52 16.56
C GLU A 101 56.67 5.64 15.24
N VAL A 102 56.56 6.86 14.70
CA VAL A 102 55.83 7.14 13.45
C VAL A 102 56.80 7.06 12.28
N ILE A 103 56.71 5.98 11.50
CA ILE A 103 57.48 5.81 10.28
C ILE A 103 56.74 6.55 9.15
N ARG A 104 57.36 7.58 8.58
CA ARG A 104 56.84 8.28 7.40
C ARG A 104 57.22 7.49 6.13
N PRO A 105 56.30 7.37 5.16
CA PRO A 105 56.49 6.60 3.93
C PRO A 105 57.59 7.18 3.03
#